data_AF-A0AAP3A7D1-F1
#
_entry.id   AF-A0AAP3A7D1-F1
#
_cell.length_a   1.000
_cell.length_b   1.000
_cell.length_c   1.000
_cell.angle_alpha   90.00
_cell.angle_beta   90.00
_cell.angle_gamma   90.00
#
_symmetry.space_group_name_H-M   'P 1'
#
loop_
_entity.id
_entity.type
_entity.pdbx_description
1 polymer ?
#
loop_
_entity_poly.entity_id
_entity_poly.type
_entity_poly.pdbx_seq_one_letter_code
_entity_poly.pdbx_strand_id
1 'polypeptide(L)'
;SAKYADLLLPDLMTVEQEDIIPNDYAGNMGYLIFIQPATSAKFERKPIYWILSEVAKRLGDDVHQHFTEGRTQEQWLQYLY
;
A
#
# COMPACT_ATOMS: atom_id res chain seq x y z
N SER A 1 -0.34 10.53 16.25
CA SER A 1 -1.45 10.83 15.32
C SER A 1 -2.71 10.02 15.65
N ALA A 2 -2.67 8.68 15.63
CA ALA A 2 -3.86 7.82 15.79
C ALA A 2 -4.74 8.09 17.04
N LYS A 3 -4.15 8.44 18.18
CA LYS A 3 -4.89 8.71 19.44
C LYS A 3 -5.92 9.84 19.34
N TYR A 4 -5.77 10.74 18.37
CA TYR A 4 -6.61 11.92 18.22
C TYR A 4 -7.40 11.94 16.90
N ALA A 5 -7.42 10.83 16.16
CA ALA A 5 -8.14 10.75 14.91
C ALA A 5 -9.63 10.43 15.16
N ASP A 6 -10.52 11.10 14.42
CA ASP A 6 -11.95 10.77 14.43
C ASP A 6 -12.23 9.41 13.78
N LEU A 7 -11.44 9.06 12.75
CA LEU A 7 -11.51 7.78 12.05
C LEU A 7 -10.10 7.18 11.93
N LEU A 8 -9.99 5.89 12.25
CA LEU A 8 -8.76 5.13 12.11
C LEU A 8 -8.97 3.96 11.15
N LEU A 9 -8.15 3.91 10.10
CA LEU A 9 -8.12 2.82 9.13
C LEU A 9 -6.77 2.11 9.22
N PRO A 10 -6.71 0.85 9.67
CA PRO A 10 -5.43 0.22 9.98
C PRO A 10 -4.83 -0.46 8.73
N ASP A 11 -3.63 0.00 8.37
CA ASP A 11 -2.82 -0.55 7.28
C ASP A 11 -2.10 -1.86 7.69
N LEU A 12 -1.59 -2.57 6.69
CA LEU A 12 -0.65 -3.68 6.85
C LEU A 12 0.77 -3.17 7.15
N MET A 13 1.48 -3.93 7.98
CA MET A 13 2.92 -3.76 8.14
C MET A 13 3.63 -4.21 6.86
N THR A 14 4.86 -3.73 6.63
CA THR A 14 5.68 -4.15 5.49
C THR A 14 5.88 -5.67 5.41
N VAL A 15 5.95 -6.36 6.56
CA VAL A 15 6.08 -7.83 6.63
C VAL A 15 4.78 -8.59 6.34
N GLU A 16 3.65 -7.89 6.17
CA GLU A 16 2.32 -8.46 5.91
C GLU A 16 1.90 -8.29 4.44
N GLN A 17 2.71 -7.65 3.59
CA GLN A 17 2.36 -7.32 2.19
C GLN A 17 3.55 -7.45 1.23
N GLU A 18 3.25 -7.52 -0.06
CA GLU A 18 4.24 -7.41 -1.13
C GLU A 18 4.60 -5.93 -1.36
N ASP A 19 5.89 -5.64 -1.44
CA ASP A 19 6.40 -4.29 -1.65
C ASP A 19 7.84 -4.28 -2.19
N ILE A 20 8.24 -3.15 -2.77
CA ILE A 20 9.61 -2.85 -3.17
C ILE A 20 10.05 -1.56 -2.49
N ILE A 21 10.99 -1.68 -1.55
CA ILE A 21 11.46 -0.55 -0.74
C ILE A 21 12.84 -0.13 -1.24
N PRO A 22 12.98 1.04 -1.91
CA PRO A 22 14.28 1.63 -2.21
C PRO A 22 14.93 2.12 -0.91
N ASN A 23 16.24 2.00 -0.81
CA ASN A 23 16.98 2.51 0.33
C ASN A 23 16.93 4.05 0.44
N ASP A 24 16.59 4.74 -0.64
CA ASP A 24 16.55 6.20 -0.75
C ASP A 24 17.79 6.84 -0.09
N TYR A 25 17.64 7.55 1.05
CA TYR A 25 18.73 8.19 1.80
C TYR A 25 19.25 7.37 3.01
N ALA A 26 18.91 6.09 3.12
CA ALA A 26 19.22 5.25 4.29
C ALA A 26 20.63 4.62 4.26
N GLY A 27 21.49 4.94 3.29
CA GLY A 27 22.84 4.39 3.23
C GLY A 27 23.72 4.98 2.14
N ASN A 28 25.01 4.64 2.17
CA ASN A 28 26.03 5.12 1.22
C ASN A 28 26.06 4.30 -0.10
N MET A 29 25.17 3.31 -0.25
CA MET A 29 25.07 2.44 -1.42
C MET A 29 23.60 2.21 -1.75
N GLY A 30 23.24 2.33 -3.03
CA GLY A 30 21.88 2.07 -3.51
C GLY A 30 21.51 0.60 -3.38
N TYR A 31 20.35 0.30 -2.79
CA TYR A 31 19.78 -1.05 -2.76
C TYR A 31 18.25 -1.01 -2.81
N LEU A 32 17.66 -2.10 -3.29
CA LEU A 32 16.22 -2.35 -3.27
C LEU A 32 15.94 -3.58 -2.43
N ILE A 33 14.92 -3.52 -1.59
CA ILE A 33 14.41 -4.68 -0.86
C ILE A 33 13.10 -5.12 -1.52
N PHE A 34 13.10 -6.33 -2.08
CA PHE A 34 11.89 -7.00 -2.56
C PHE A 34 11.30 -7.80 -1.39
N ILE A 35 10.05 -7.53 -1.04
CA ILE A 35 9.39 -8.13 0.11
C ILE A 35 8.23 -9.01 -0.36
N GLN A 36 8.16 -10.19 0.26
CA GLN A 36 6.96 -11.04 0.25
C GLN A 36 6.40 -11.12 1.67
N PRO A 37 5.09 -11.36 1.84
CA PRO A 37 4.46 -11.43 3.14
C PRO A 37 5.07 -12.56 3.98
N ALA A 38 5.71 -12.22 5.09
CA ALA A 38 6.24 -13.19 6.04
C ALA A 38 5.15 -13.68 7.01
N THR A 39 4.12 -12.86 7.23
CA THR A 39 2.95 -13.21 8.05
C THR A 39 1.68 -12.75 7.36
N SER A 40 0.54 -13.39 7.68
CA SER A 40 -0.76 -12.94 7.20
C SER A 40 -1.21 -11.63 7.86
N ALA A 41 -2.14 -10.93 7.21
CA ALA A 41 -2.84 -9.79 7.77
C ALA A 41 -3.51 -10.15 9.10
N LYS A 42 -3.22 -9.38 10.15
CA LYS A 42 -3.83 -9.56 11.47
C LYS A 42 -5.12 -8.76 11.57
N PHE A 43 -6.14 -9.35 12.18
CA PHE A 43 -7.44 -8.72 12.43
C PHE A 43 -8.10 -8.21 11.13
N GLU A 44 -8.69 -7.02 11.14
CA GLU A 44 -9.40 -6.39 10.02
C GLU A 44 -8.52 -5.56 9.07
N ARG A 45 -7.20 -5.57 9.27
CA ARG A 45 -6.26 -4.74 8.51
C ARG A 45 -6.31 -5.03 7.03
N LYS A 46 -6.13 -3.99 6.23
CA LYS A 46 -6.08 -4.05 4.77
C LYS A 46 -4.92 -3.20 4.26
N PRO A 47 -4.29 -3.57 3.13
CA PRO A 47 -3.24 -2.73 2.55
C PRO A 47 -3.78 -1.33 2.25
N ILE A 48 -2.96 -0.31 2.46
CA ILE A 48 -3.36 1.09 2.25
C ILE A 48 -3.82 1.34 0.81
N TYR A 49 -3.22 0.68 -0.18
CA TYR A 49 -3.68 0.77 -1.57
C TYR A 49 -5.12 0.29 -1.73
N TRP A 50 -5.49 -0.81 -1.08
CA TRP A 50 -6.86 -1.31 -1.08
C TRP A 50 -7.81 -0.32 -0.39
N ILE A 51 -7.42 0.20 0.78
CA ILE A 51 -8.24 1.16 1.54
C ILE A 51 -8.51 2.41 0.69
N LEU A 52 -7.48 2.98 0.07
CA LEU A 52 -7.62 4.18 -0.76
C LEU A 52 -8.38 3.90 -2.05
N SER A 53 -8.23 2.70 -2.64
CA SER A 53 -9.05 2.27 -3.78
C SER A 53 -10.54 2.23 -3.42
N GLU A 54 -10.88 1.68 -2.25
CA GLU A 54 -12.26 1.62 -1.77
C GLU A 54 -12.83 3.00 -1.40
N VAL A 55 -12.00 3.92 -0.91
CA VAL A 55 -12.39 5.33 -0.73
C VAL A 55 -12.64 5.98 -2.08
N ALA A 56 -11.73 5.83 -3.05
CA ALA A 56 -11.88 6.37 -4.40
C ALA A 56 -13.16 5.86 -5.08
N LYS A 57 -13.48 4.58 -4.94
CA LYS A 57 -14.73 3.96 -5.41
C LYS A 57 -15.98 4.63 -4.85
N ARG A 58 -15.97 5.02 -3.58
CA ARG A 58 -17.10 5.73 -2.94
C ARG A 58 -17.21 7.19 -3.37
N LEU A 59 -16.11 7.78 -3.84
CA LEU A 59 -16.09 9.14 -4.38
C LEU A 59 -16.58 9.21 -5.83
N GLY A 60 -16.50 8.10 -6.58
CA GLY A 60 -17.08 7.95 -7.91
C GLY A 60 -16.22 7.08 -8.84
N ASP A 61 -16.84 6.50 -9.87
CA ASP A 61 -16.18 5.60 -10.80
C ASP A 61 -15.01 6.28 -11.54
N ASP A 62 -15.16 7.56 -11.90
CA ASP A 62 -14.08 8.34 -12.52
C ASP A 62 -12.89 8.47 -11.56
N VAL A 63 -13.12 8.78 -10.28
CA VAL A 63 -12.05 8.91 -9.28
C VAL A 63 -11.35 7.58 -9.05
N HIS A 64 -12.12 6.49 -8.95
CA HIS A 64 -11.59 5.14 -8.84
C HIS A 64 -10.71 4.75 -10.04
N GLN A 65 -11.17 5.05 -11.25
CA GLN A 65 -10.41 4.74 -12.46
C GLN A 65 -9.12 5.55 -12.52
N HIS A 66 -9.15 6.84 -12.20
CA HIS A 66 -7.94 7.68 -12.18
C HIS A 66 -6.97 7.26 -11.07
N PHE A 67 -7.47 6.81 -9.92
CA PHE A 67 -6.63 6.38 -8.82
C PHE A 67 -5.97 5.02 -9.08
N THR A 68 -6.75 4.04 -9.53
CA THR A 68 -6.27 2.66 -9.71
C THR A 68 -5.58 2.44 -11.04
N GLU A 69 -5.93 3.23 -12.07
CA GLU A 69 -5.60 2.98 -13.48
C GLU A 69 -5.89 1.53 -13.93
N GLY A 70 -6.86 0.87 -13.29
CA GLY A 70 -7.16 -0.54 -13.53
C GLY A 70 -6.08 -1.53 -13.06
N ARG A 71 -5.11 -1.09 -12.25
CA ARG A 71 -4.04 -1.93 -11.68
C ARG A 71 -4.30 -2.31 -10.23
N THR A 72 -3.91 -3.52 -9.85
CA THR A 72 -3.77 -3.94 -8.45
C THR A 72 -2.44 -3.44 -7.86
N GLN A 73 -2.26 -3.55 -6.54
CA GLN A 73 -0.98 -3.23 -5.89
C GLN A 73 0.19 -4.01 -6.49
N GLU A 74 0.03 -5.33 -6.68
CA GLU A 74 1.04 -6.20 -7.29
C GLU A 74 1.37 -5.78 -8.74
N GLN A 75 0.36 -5.39 -9.51
CA GLN A 75 0.56 -4.89 -10.87
C GLN A 75 1.26 -3.53 -10.89
N TRP A 76 1.05 -2.69 -9.88
CA TRP A 76 1.83 -1.46 -9.73
C TRP A 76 3.30 -1.76 -9.43
N LEU A 77 3.59 -2.73 -8.56
CA LEU A 77 4.96 -3.14 -8.28
C LEU A 77 5.68 -3.61 -9.56
N GLN A 78 5.01 -4.43 -10.38
CA GLN A 78 5.54 -4.90 -11.68
C GLN A 78 5.65 -3.82 -12.75
N TYR A 79 4.83 -2.76 -12.67
CA TYR A 79 4.86 -1.67 -13.65
C TYR A 79 5.98 -0.67 -13.35
N LEU A 80 6.25 -0.43 -12.07
CA LEU A 80 7.24 0.55 -11.61
C LEU A 80 8.66 -0.02 -11.53
N TYR A 81 8.82 -1.34 -11.49
CA TYR A 81 10.10 -2.05 -11.35
C TYR A 81 10.17 -3.28 -12.25
#